data_AF-A0A2E6DYW3-F1
#
_entry.id   AF-A0A2E6DYW3-F1
#
_cell.length_a   1.000
_cell.length_b   1.000
_cell.length_c   1.000
_cell.angle_alpha   90.00
_cell.angle_beta   90.00
_cell.angle_gamma   90.00
#
_symmetry.space_group_name_H-M   'P 1'
#
loop_
_entity.id
_entity.type
_entity.pdbx_description
1 polymer ?
#
loop_
_entity_poly.entity_id
_entity_poly.type
_entity_poly.pdbx_seq_one_letter_code
_entity_poly.pdbx_strand_id
1 'polypeptide(L)'
;MSAIKELKTSSEQKNLKSDLNKKLKVSDVIYFDKGGIDGFQDWVLKRLEWTVSLSRSPIHQAERWWSQTLDHRLIGLLAVSSRYNILPRQYSQSEKDQNYVSMKTVHNLCTASHTTLQKIVADGIARGDLIPLVTNKGDKRYSIFTASDSMCKAYKNIKNWTGF
;
A
#
# COMPACT_ATOMS: atom_id res chain seq x y z
N MET A 1 -25.61 -38.44 -15.03
CA MET A 1 -25.74 -37.53 -13.88
C MET A 1 -24.64 -36.48 -13.99
N SER A 2 -24.76 -35.48 -14.85
CA SER A 2 -25.51 -34.22 -14.68
C SER A 2 -25.12 -33.47 -13.39
N ALA A 3 -24.24 -32.48 -13.53
CA ALA A 3 -24.06 -31.39 -12.59
C ALA A 3 -23.63 -30.13 -13.37
N ILE A 4 -24.65 -29.50 -13.95
CA ILE A 4 -24.87 -28.04 -13.95
C ILE A 4 -23.65 -27.20 -14.38
N LYS A 5 -23.52 -27.06 -15.70
CA LYS A 5 -22.91 -25.90 -16.34
C LYS A 5 -24.01 -24.83 -16.39
N GLU A 6 -24.21 -24.11 -15.29
CA GLU A 6 -25.22 -23.06 -15.23
C GLU A 6 -24.77 -21.89 -16.12
N LEU A 7 -25.52 -21.73 -17.22
CA LEU A 7 -25.48 -20.57 -18.07
C LEU A 7 -25.76 -19.33 -17.22
N LYS A 8 -24.77 -18.47 -17.03
CA LYS A 8 -25.00 -17.08 -16.59
C LYS A 8 -25.98 -16.46 -17.59
N THR A 9 -27.20 -16.22 -17.14
CA THR A 9 -28.29 -15.72 -17.97
C THR A 9 -27.93 -14.32 -18.49
N SER A 10 -28.24 -14.09 -19.78
CA SER A 10 -27.97 -12.84 -20.51
C SER A 10 -28.56 -11.58 -19.82
N SER A 11 -29.49 -11.76 -18.88
CA SER A 11 -30.08 -10.72 -18.04
C SER A 11 -29.11 -10.11 -17.01
N GLU A 12 -28.23 -10.92 -16.39
CA GLU A 12 -27.24 -10.40 -15.43
C GLU A 12 -26.14 -9.58 -16.14
N GLN A 13 -25.74 -10.03 -17.33
CA GLN A 13 -24.78 -9.28 -18.16
C GLN A 13 -25.38 -7.99 -18.77
N LYS A 14 -26.70 -7.90 -18.94
CA LYS A 14 -27.38 -6.67 -19.37
C LYS A 14 -27.48 -5.63 -18.25
N ASN A 15 -27.74 -6.05 -17.00
CA ASN A 15 -27.78 -5.14 -15.85
C ASN A 15 -26.41 -4.54 -15.48
N LEU A 16 -25.32 -5.32 -15.64
CA LEU A 16 -23.96 -4.81 -15.41
C LEU A 16 -23.53 -3.74 -16.44
N LYS A 17 -24.11 -3.73 -17.64
CA LYS A 17 -23.79 -2.74 -18.68
C LYS A 17 -24.58 -1.43 -18.55
N SER A 18 -25.76 -1.44 -17.94
CA SER A 18 -26.57 -0.21 -17.76
C SER A 18 -26.08 0.70 -16.63
N ASP A 19 -25.27 0.20 -15.70
CA ASP A 19 -24.78 0.99 -14.55
C ASP A 19 -23.50 1.79 -14.83
N LEU A 20 -22.77 1.51 -15.92
CA LEU A 20 -21.49 2.17 -16.23
C LEU A 20 -21.61 3.68 -16.54
N ASN A 21 -22.80 4.17 -16.86
CA ASN A 21 -23.08 5.58 -17.15
C ASN A 21 -24.12 6.21 -16.19
N LYS A 22 -24.36 5.58 -15.03
CA LYS A 22 -25.33 6.09 -14.06
C LYS A 22 -24.76 7.30 -13.33
N LYS A 23 -25.17 8.50 -13.74
CA LYS A 23 -24.92 9.73 -12.98
C LYS A 23 -25.93 9.82 -11.84
N LEU A 24 -25.42 9.97 -10.62
CA LEU A 24 -26.25 10.27 -9.46
C LEU A 24 -26.71 11.74 -9.54
N LYS A 25 -27.99 11.99 -9.26
CA LYS A 25 -28.48 13.35 -8.99
C LYS A 25 -28.07 13.74 -7.58
N VAL A 26 -28.00 15.05 -7.30
CA VAL A 26 -27.72 15.54 -5.94
C VAL A 26 -28.76 15.05 -4.93
N SER A 27 -30.00 14.87 -5.37
CA SER A 27 -31.07 14.24 -4.56
C SER A 27 -30.80 12.79 -4.17
N ASP A 28 -29.94 12.11 -4.93
CA ASP A 28 -29.58 10.71 -4.72
C ASP A 28 -28.37 10.58 -3.78
N VAL A 29 -27.76 11.72 -3.40
CA VAL A 29 -26.77 11.76 -2.31
C VAL A 29 -27.49 11.36 -1.04
N ILE A 30 -26.95 10.36 -0.36
CA ILE A 30 -27.51 9.87 0.88
C ILE A 30 -27.29 10.94 1.95
N TYR A 31 -28.35 11.71 2.24
CA TYR A 31 -28.39 12.60 3.39
C TYR A 31 -28.88 11.79 4.58
N PHE A 32 -27.98 11.56 5.54
CA PHE A 32 -28.32 10.83 6.74
C PHE A 32 -29.06 11.75 7.69
N ASP A 33 -30.40 11.74 7.59
CA ASP A 33 -31.25 12.53 8.45
C ASP A 33 -31.65 11.72 9.69
N LYS A 34 -31.23 12.20 10.87
CA LYS A 34 -31.70 11.84 12.22
C LYS A 34 -31.46 10.40 12.68
N GLY A 35 -30.25 10.12 13.18
CA GLY A 35 -29.98 8.88 13.92
C GLY A 35 -28.58 8.76 14.53
N GLY A 36 -27.65 9.62 14.13
CA GLY A 36 -26.23 9.53 14.52
C GLY A 36 -25.38 8.86 13.44
N ILE A 37 -24.07 8.96 13.62
CA ILE A 37 -23.06 8.38 12.72
C ILE A 37 -22.94 6.88 13.08
N ASP A 38 -23.22 5.98 12.14
CA ASP A 38 -22.98 4.55 12.37
C ASP A 38 -21.47 4.23 12.39
N GLY A 39 -21.10 3.01 12.79
CA GLY A 39 -19.69 2.63 12.90
C GLY A 39 -18.90 2.68 11.59
N PHE A 40 -19.55 2.47 10.43
CA PHE A 40 -18.90 2.59 9.14
C PHE A 40 -18.70 4.06 8.75
N GLN A 41 -19.69 4.92 8.99
CA GLN A 41 -19.61 6.35 8.73
C GLN A 41 -18.52 7.02 9.60
N ASP A 42 -18.43 6.64 10.87
CA ASP A 42 -17.37 7.10 11.78
C ASP A 42 -15.99 6.67 11.27
N TRP A 43 -15.87 5.43 10.81
CA TRP A 43 -14.64 4.95 10.17
C TRP A 43 -14.29 5.75 8.89
N VAL A 44 -15.27 6.07 8.04
CA VAL A 44 -15.06 6.89 6.83
C VAL A 44 -14.57 8.29 7.20
N LEU A 45 -15.19 8.93 8.18
CA LEU A 45 -14.78 10.26 8.66
C LEU A 45 -13.35 10.24 9.22
N LYS A 46 -13.04 9.28 10.10
CA LYS A 46 -11.68 9.10 10.64
C LYS A 46 -10.65 8.87 9.52
N ARG A 47 -10.98 8.07 8.51
CA ARG A 47 -10.12 7.83 7.35
C ARG A 47 -9.92 9.08 6.51
N LEU A 48 -10.96 9.89 6.32
CA LEU A 48 -10.87 11.15 5.61
C LEU A 48 -9.98 12.15 6.36
N GLU A 49 -10.23 12.35 7.65
CA GLU A 49 -9.43 13.24 8.50
C GLU A 49 -7.96 12.84 8.52
N TRP A 50 -7.67 11.55 8.65
CA TRP A 50 -6.31 11.03 8.57
C TRP A 50 -5.66 11.32 7.20
N THR A 51 -6.39 11.08 6.11
CA THR A 51 -5.89 11.32 4.75
C THR A 51 -5.60 12.81 4.52
N VAL A 52 -6.45 13.70 5.04
CA VAL A 52 -6.25 15.15 4.98
C VAL A 52 -5.06 15.58 5.85
N SER A 53 -4.87 14.99 7.03
CA SER A 53 -3.70 15.25 7.87
C SER A 53 -2.41 14.91 7.14
N LEU A 54 -2.32 13.70 6.56
CA LEU A 54 -1.18 13.28 5.75
C LEU A 54 -0.93 14.18 4.53
N SER A 55 -1.99 14.66 3.86
CA SER A 55 -1.85 15.55 2.71
C SER A 55 -1.33 16.95 3.08
N ARG A 56 -1.42 17.33 4.36
CA ARG A 56 -0.93 18.60 4.91
C ARG A 56 0.45 18.49 5.56
N SER A 57 0.89 17.31 6.00
CA SER A 57 2.23 17.10 6.60
C SER A 57 3.38 17.48 5.64
N PRO A 58 4.57 17.87 6.06
CA PRO A 58 5.66 18.15 5.11
C PRO A 58 6.11 16.90 4.31
N ILE A 59 6.40 17.07 3.00
CA ILE A 59 6.79 15.94 2.10
C ILE A 59 8.11 15.26 2.49
N HIS A 60 8.97 15.96 3.23
CA HIS A 60 10.22 15.42 3.74
C HIS A 60 10.01 14.53 4.99
N GLN A 61 8.84 14.54 5.62
CA GLN A 61 8.54 13.59 6.70
C GLN A 61 8.34 12.19 6.11
N ALA A 62 8.97 11.20 6.72
CA ALA A 62 8.89 9.80 6.30
C ALA A 62 7.44 9.30 6.33
N GLU A 63 6.66 9.71 7.32
CA GLU A 63 5.25 9.34 7.46
C GLU A 63 4.43 9.74 6.23
N ARG A 64 4.61 10.99 5.76
CA ARG A 64 3.95 11.46 4.53
C ARG A 64 4.53 10.77 3.31
N TRP A 65 5.85 10.76 3.17
CA TRP A 65 6.52 10.27 1.97
C TRP A 65 6.14 8.83 1.64
N TRP A 66 6.20 7.94 2.64
CA TRP A 66 5.87 6.53 2.49
C TRP A 66 4.36 6.24 2.41
N SER A 67 3.51 7.24 2.70
CA SER A 67 2.05 7.12 2.62
C SER A 67 1.44 7.63 1.30
N GLN A 68 2.24 8.13 0.35
CA GLN A 68 1.73 8.79 -0.86
C GLN A 68 0.98 7.86 -1.83
N THR A 69 1.57 6.72 -2.17
CA THR A 69 0.98 5.74 -3.10
C THR A 69 0.97 4.34 -2.50
N LEU A 70 0.18 3.44 -3.08
CA LEU A 70 0.19 2.02 -2.68
C LEU A 70 1.59 1.41 -2.80
N ASP A 71 2.33 1.72 -3.86
CA ASP A 71 3.69 1.21 -4.05
C ASP A 71 4.65 1.73 -2.98
N HIS A 72 4.58 3.03 -2.61
CA HIS A 72 5.38 3.56 -1.49
C HIS A 72 5.05 2.80 -0.19
N ARG A 73 3.76 2.67 0.13
CA ARG A 73 3.32 2.00 1.36
C ARG A 73 3.78 0.55 1.41
N LEU A 74 3.64 -0.17 0.30
CA LEU A 74 4.01 -1.57 0.17
C LEU A 74 5.53 -1.75 0.29
N ILE A 75 6.32 -0.98 -0.45
CA ILE A 75 7.79 -1.02 -0.35
C ILE A 75 8.24 -0.75 1.09
N GLY A 76 7.64 0.26 1.73
CA GLY A 76 8.02 0.59 3.10
C GLY A 76 7.60 -0.47 4.13
N LEU A 77 6.43 -1.08 3.99
CA LEU A 77 6.02 -2.21 4.84
C LEU A 77 6.91 -3.43 4.65
N LEU A 78 7.29 -3.75 3.41
CA LEU A 78 8.24 -4.83 3.11
C LEU A 78 9.59 -4.57 3.79
N ALA A 79 10.11 -3.33 3.68
CA ALA A 79 11.40 -2.96 4.26
C ALA A 79 11.39 -2.97 5.80
N VAL A 80 10.31 -2.46 6.42
CA VAL A 80 10.16 -2.49 7.89
C VAL A 80 9.98 -3.92 8.38
N SER A 81 9.19 -4.74 7.69
CA SER A 81 9.02 -6.16 8.04
C SER A 81 10.34 -6.92 7.94
N SER A 82 11.15 -6.61 6.92
CA SER A 82 12.45 -7.24 6.76
C SER A 82 13.45 -6.83 7.84
N ARG A 83 13.41 -5.57 8.28
CA ARG A 83 14.24 -5.07 9.40
C ARG A 83 14.02 -5.84 10.70
N TYR A 84 12.81 -6.31 10.94
CA TYR A 84 12.46 -7.13 12.11
C TYR A 84 12.51 -8.64 11.84
N ASN A 85 12.97 -9.07 10.66
CA ASN A 85 13.00 -10.48 10.25
C ASN A 85 11.62 -11.17 10.34
N ILE A 86 10.55 -10.43 10.03
CA ILE A 86 9.16 -10.92 10.04
C ILE A 86 8.51 -10.84 8.64
N LEU A 87 9.30 -10.62 7.59
CA LEU A 87 8.81 -10.57 6.22
C LEU A 87 8.19 -11.94 5.84
N PRO A 88 6.89 -12.03 5.48
CA PRO A 88 6.26 -13.30 5.14
C PRO A 88 7.00 -14.04 4.01
N ARG A 89 7.05 -15.38 4.11
CA ARG A 89 7.80 -16.21 3.16
C ARG A 89 7.37 -16.04 1.70
N GLN A 90 6.07 -15.77 1.48
CA GLN A 90 5.55 -15.48 0.13
C GLN A 90 6.12 -14.21 -0.52
N TYR A 91 6.74 -13.32 0.26
CA TYR A 91 7.33 -12.07 -0.21
C TYR A 91 8.87 -12.09 -0.15
N SER A 92 9.48 -13.10 0.47
CA SER A 92 10.94 -13.31 0.47
C SER A 92 11.42 -14.06 -0.78
N GLN A 93 12.69 -13.89 -1.16
CA GLN A 93 13.29 -14.64 -2.28
C GLN A 93 13.60 -16.10 -1.92
N SER A 94 13.84 -16.39 -0.64
CA SER A 94 14.06 -17.75 -0.13
C SER A 94 13.57 -17.87 1.31
N GLU A 95 13.40 -19.09 1.81
CA GLU A 95 12.92 -19.34 3.18
C GLU A 95 13.82 -18.76 4.28
N LYS A 96 15.08 -18.46 3.97
CA LYS A 96 16.07 -17.94 4.92
C LYS A 96 16.28 -16.41 4.79
N ASP A 97 15.65 -15.78 3.80
CA ASP A 97 15.92 -14.41 3.39
C ASP A 97 14.77 -13.45 3.78
N GLN A 98 14.35 -13.49 5.04
CA GLN A 98 13.30 -12.61 5.56
C GLN A 98 13.85 -11.26 6.04
N ASN A 99 15.17 -11.10 6.10
CA ASN A 99 15.87 -9.94 6.66
C ASN A 99 16.16 -8.83 5.64
N TYR A 100 15.80 -9.00 4.36
CA TYR A 100 15.94 -7.98 3.34
C TYR A 100 14.81 -8.00 2.30
N VAL A 101 14.71 -6.94 1.53
CA VAL A 101 13.83 -6.82 0.36
C VAL A 101 14.70 -6.71 -0.88
N SER A 102 14.35 -7.41 -1.96
CA SER A 102 15.03 -7.27 -3.24
C SER A 102 14.19 -6.47 -4.24
N MET A 103 14.84 -5.80 -5.19
CA MET A 103 14.15 -5.14 -6.30
C MET A 103 13.28 -6.12 -7.11
N LYS A 104 13.65 -7.40 -7.18
CA LYS A 104 12.81 -8.44 -7.81
C LYS A 104 11.50 -8.63 -7.07
N THR A 105 11.51 -8.68 -5.73
CA THR A 105 10.29 -8.71 -4.92
C THR A 105 9.44 -7.46 -5.18
N VAL A 106 10.06 -6.28 -5.22
CA VAL A 106 9.36 -5.01 -5.50
C VAL A 106 8.66 -5.04 -6.85
N HIS A 107 9.35 -5.44 -7.92
CA HIS A 107 8.77 -5.52 -9.26
C HIS A 107 7.63 -6.53 -9.38
N ASN A 108 7.67 -7.61 -8.60
CA ASN A 108 6.62 -8.63 -8.62
C ASN A 108 5.34 -8.20 -7.89
N LEU A 109 5.46 -7.35 -6.86
CA LEU A 109 4.34 -7.00 -5.97
C LEU A 109 3.77 -5.60 -6.23
N CYS A 110 4.58 -4.69 -6.76
CA CYS A 110 4.17 -3.30 -7.02
C CYS A 110 3.64 -3.13 -8.45
N THR A 111 2.88 -2.06 -8.66
CA THR A 111 2.17 -1.82 -9.92
C THR A 111 2.84 -0.81 -10.84
N ALA A 112 3.65 0.11 -10.30
CA ALA A 112 4.32 1.11 -11.12
C ALA A 112 5.40 0.52 -12.05
N SER A 113 5.78 1.31 -13.04
CA SER A 113 6.81 0.95 -14.00
C SER A 113 8.17 0.70 -13.33
N HIS A 114 9.02 -0.08 -13.99
CA HIS A 114 10.35 -0.41 -13.49
C HIS A 114 11.17 0.84 -13.09
N THR A 115 11.17 1.88 -13.94
CA THR A 115 11.88 3.14 -13.67
C THR A 115 11.30 3.90 -12.48
N THR A 116 9.98 3.88 -12.31
CA THR A 116 9.31 4.53 -11.17
C THR A 116 9.66 3.82 -9.86
N LEU A 117 9.61 2.49 -9.83
CA LEU A 117 9.95 1.70 -8.64
C LEU A 117 11.41 1.90 -8.23
N GLN A 118 12.33 1.90 -9.21
CA GLN A 118 13.73 2.21 -8.94
C GLN A 118 13.92 3.61 -8.36
N LYS A 119 13.17 4.60 -8.85
CA LYS A 119 13.23 5.96 -8.33
C LYS A 119 12.71 6.05 -6.90
N ILE A 120 11.58 5.39 -6.57
CA ILE A 120 11.04 5.35 -5.21
C ILE A 120 12.07 4.78 -4.22
N VAL A 121 12.71 3.68 -4.59
CA VAL A 121 13.73 3.04 -3.74
C VAL A 121 14.98 3.91 -3.64
N ALA A 122 15.47 4.47 -4.75
CA ALA A 122 16.63 5.36 -4.76
C ALA A 122 16.40 6.62 -3.91
N ASP A 123 15.22 7.25 -4.03
CA ASP A 123 14.83 8.39 -3.22
C ASP A 123 14.75 8.00 -1.73
N GLY A 124 14.18 6.83 -1.41
CA GLY A 124 14.14 6.29 -0.05
C GLY A 124 15.53 6.10 0.56
N ILE A 125 16.51 5.65 -0.24
CA ILE A 125 17.91 5.52 0.18
C ILE A 125 18.56 6.90 0.36
N ALA A 126 18.36 7.82 -0.59
CA ALA A 126 18.91 9.17 -0.52
C ALA A 126 18.40 9.96 0.71
N ARG A 127 17.17 9.68 1.13
CA ARG A 127 16.54 10.24 2.34
C ARG A 127 17.05 9.61 3.63
N GLY A 128 17.80 8.50 3.56
CA GLY A 128 18.22 7.71 4.71
C GLY A 128 17.09 6.88 5.33
N ASP A 129 15.93 6.77 4.67
CA ASP A 129 14.81 5.96 5.13
C ASP A 129 15.09 4.47 4.87
N LEU A 130 15.76 4.14 3.76
CA LEU A 130 16.19 2.79 3.40
C LEU A 130 17.71 2.63 3.53
N ILE A 131 18.14 1.45 3.96
CA ILE A 131 19.55 1.06 4.05
C ILE A 131 19.83 0.00 2.98
N PRO A 132 20.66 0.28 1.97
CA PRO A 132 21.08 -0.73 1.02
C PRO A 132 21.98 -1.75 1.70
N LEU A 133 21.83 -3.02 1.34
CA LEU A 133 22.64 -4.11 1.90
C LEU A 133 23.67 -4.57 0.87
N VAL A 134 24.93 -4.64 1.29
CA VAL A 134 26.02 -5.08 0.40
C VAL A 134 26.08 -6.60 0.42
N THR A 135 26.03 -7.22 -0.76
CA THR A 135 26.33 -8.65 -0.90
C THR A 135 27.80 -8.85 -1.25
N ASN A 136 28.33 -10.02 -0.88
CA ASN A 136 29.74 -10.40 -1.13
C ASN A 136 30.14 -10.40 -2.63
N LYS A 137 29.18 -10.27 -3.56
CA LYS A 137 29.42 -10.29 -5.02
C LYS A 137 29.51 -8.90 -5.66
N GLY A 138 29.50 -7.83 -4.86
CA GLY A 138 29.45 -6.45 -5.34
C GLY A 138 28.04 -6.08 -5.80
N ASP A 139 27.61 -4.85 -5.49
CA ASP A 139 26.21 -4.46 -5.69
C ASP A 139 25.99 -3.78 -7.04
N LYS A 140 25.11 -4.35 -7.86
CA LYS A 140 24.55 -3.64 -9.01
C LYS A 140 23.31 -2.89 -8.51
N ARG A 141 23.48 -1.59 -8.21
CA ARG A 141 22.40 -0.59 -8.05
C ARG A 141 21.33 -0.96 -7.00
N TYR A 142 21.69 -1.01 -5.72
CA TYR A 142 20.71 -1.11 -4.63
C TYR A 142 19.77 -2.32 -4.79
N SER A 143 20.35 -3.46 -5.15
CA SER A 143 19.58 -4.65 -5.52
C SER A 143 18.78 -5.22 -4.34
N ILE A 144 19.27 -5.01 -3.12
CA ILE A 144 18.65 -5.39 -1.87
C ILE A 144 18.75 -4.28 -0.82
N PHE A 145 17.75 -4.17 0.05
CA PHE A 145 17.66 -3.14 1.07
C PHE A 145 16.79 -3.55 2.27
N THR A 146 16.91 -2.82 3.37
CA THR A 146 16.04 -2.91 4.55
C THR A 146 15.69 -1.51 5.07
N ALA A 147 14.76 -1.42 6.03
CA ALA A 147 14.42 -0.14 6.64
C ALA A 147 15.51 0.35 7.62
N SER A 148 15.68 1.67 7.66
CA SER A 148 16.43 2.35 8.73
C SER A 148 15.63 2.43 10.04
N ASP A 149 16.31 2.80 11.12
CA ASP A 149 15.66 3.01 12.41
C ASP A 149 14.69 4.23 12.39
N SER A 150 14.99 5.27 11.60
CA SER A 150 14.08 6.41 11.41
C SER A 150 12.80 5.99 10.70
N MET A 151 12.90 5.16 9.67
CA MET A 151 11.74 4.62 8.97
C MET A 151 10.90 3.70 9.87
N CYS A 152 11.56 2.86 10.68
CA CYS A 152 10.85 2.06 11.69
C CYS A 152 10.10 2.92 12.72
N LYS A 153 10.67 4.06 13.15
CA LYS A 153 9.99 5.02 14.03
C LYS A 153 8.79 5.68 13.34
N ALA A 154 8.95 6.10 12.08
CA ALA A 154 7.87 6.68 11.29
C ALA A 154 6.68 5.71 11.15
N TYR A 155 6.93 4.43 10.88
CA TYR A 155 5.86 3.43 10.79
C TYR A 155 5.18 3.13 12.14
N LYS A 156 5.89 3.23 13.26
CA LYS A 156 5.28 3.19 14.60
C LYS A 156 4.34 4.39 14.81
N ASN A 157 4.75 5.58 14.36
CA ASN A 157 3.91 6.78 14.42
C ASN A 157 2.66 6.64 13.53
N ILE A 158 2.83 6.16 12.28
CA ILE A 158 1.72 5.91 11.35
C ILE A 158 0.72 4.93 11.96
N LYS A 159 1.18 3.84 12.58
CA LYS A 159 0.29 2.87 13.26
C LYS A 159 -0.62 3.57 14.26
N ASN A 160 -0.04 4.41 15.12
CA ASN A 160 -0.78 5.15 16.13
C ASN A 160 -1.82 6.13 15.53
N TRP A 161 -1.60 6.60 14.30
CA TRP A 161 -2.52 7.50 13.60
C TRP A 161 -3.62 6.77 12.82
N THR A 162 -3.39 5.51 12.44
CA THR A 162 -4.34 4.72 11.65
C THR A 162 -5.42 4.01 12.47
N GLY A 163 -5.30 4.00 13.80
CA GLY A 163 -6.36 3.50 14.70
C GLY A 163 -6.62 1.98 14.63
N PHE A 164 -5.61 1.18 14.23
CA PHE A 164 -5.65 -0.29 14.27
C PHE A 164 -4.69 -0.86 15.33
#